data_AF-A0AAJ7CB66-F1
#
_entry.id   AF-A0AAJ7CB66-F1
#
_cell.length_a   1.000
_cell.length_b   1.000
_cell.length_c   1.000
_cell.angle_alpha   90.00
_cell.angle_beta   90.00
_cell.angle_gamma   90.00
#
_symmetry.space_group_name_H-M   'P 1'
#
loop_
_entity.id
_entity.type
_entity.pdbx_description
1 polymer ?
#
loop_
_entity_poly.entity_id
_entity_poly.type
_entity_poly.pdbx_seq_one_letter_code
_entity_poly.pdbx_strand_id
1 'polypeptide(L)'
;MLEEMTNSWAPKFHSLLDLTLFLPFAPNFQNNLQIEEKKIADLDIFVGYLILLWAMLYMLYEKCLNVLLRSMRFPLMQRSRIIDAVWSCGFCFGSISFLKFSAMITPELSSLQLEEGRLELGLILHKSFYLHHAGIKIFCRGSWLKGWTDLLFALLIINSHQHKWCPIIINILFYKTINTLLVEICRISLSLWQTKFGKLVTKTLFLCYCLNWIYVYTCFVPDSLRENNNIPLQLYLWMWYISECLNSVWVKLLGNFNSSHWLEACLFLPPTPEALELARIRKRHRDSLKNNRSSTKTPKKIEFWRTLLCAIAMKKKIRRMRQAKQNKTQTETANNEEEIKEITSE
;
A
#
# COMPACT_ATOMS: atom_id res chain seq x y z
N MET A 1 -14.39 20.72 -34.76
CA MET A 1 -14.26 19.30 -35.18
C MET A 1 -13.35 18.46 -34.27
N LEU A 2 -12.27 19.00 -33.68
CA LEU A 2 -11.47 18.28 -32.67
C LEU A 2 -12.03 18.40 -31.23
N GLU A 3 -12.74 19.49 -30.90
CA GLU A 3 -13.36 19.70 -29.59
C GLU A 3 -14.63 18.86 -29.33
N GLU A 4 -15.31 18.41 -30.38
CA GLU A 4 -16.47 17.50 -30.25
C GLU A 4 -16.04 16.05 -29.96
N MET A 5 -14.82 15.65 -30.34
CA MET A 5 -14.32 14.30 -30.01
C MET A 5 -13.89 14.18 -28.56
N THR A 6 -13.32 15.24 -27.96
CA THR A 6 -12.86 15.24 -26.56
C THR A 6 -14.02 15.26 -25.55
N ASN A 7 -15.15 15.87 -25.89
CA ASN A 7 -16.34 15.91 -25.02
C ASN A 7 -17.17 14.62 -25.05
N SER A 8 -16.89 13.68 -25.96
CA SER A 8 -17.62 12.40 -26.06
C SER A 8 -17.02 11.26 -25.22
N TRP A 9 -15.80 11.42 -24.71
CA TRP A 9 -15.10 10.42 -23.89
C TRP A 9 -15.20 10.66 -22.38
N ALA A 10 -15.35 11.92 -21.95
CA ALA A 10 -15.51 12.28 -20.54
C ALA A 10 -16.80 11.72 -19.89
N PRO A 11 -17.96 11.63 -20.58
CA PRO A 11 -19.17 11.04 -19.99
C PRO A 11 -19.09 9.51 -19.89
N LYS A 12 -18.27 8.86 -20.74
CA LYS A 12 -18.12 7.40 -20.79
C LYS A 12 -17.24 6.81 -19.68
N PHE A 13 -16.41 7.61 -19.03
CA PHE A 13 -15.68 7.16 -17.84
C PHE A 13 -16.54 7.24 -16.57
N HIS A 14 -17.51 8.16 -16.50
CA HIS A 14 -18.54 8.13 -15.46
C HIS A 14 -19.48 6.92 -15.65
N SER A 15 -19.77 6.50 -16.89
CA SER A 15 -20.60 5.33 -17.18
C SER A 15 -19.89 3.97 -17.03
N LEU A 16 -18.58 3.93 -16.78
CA LEU A 16 -17.86 2.68 -16.45
C LEU A 16 -18.05 2.27 -14.98
N LEU A 17 -18.47 3.22 -14.14
CA LEU A 17 -18.82 3.01 -12.73
C LEU A 17 -20.33 2.89 -12.51
N ASP A 18 -21.15 3.19 -13.53
CA ASP A 18 -22.59 3.13 -13.45
C ASP A 18 -23.07 1.76 -13.99
N LEU A 19 -23.19 0.79 -13.08
CA LEU A 19 -23.64 -0.58 -13.38
C LEU A 19 -25.10 -0.66 -13.88
N THR A 20 -25.83 0.46 -13.87
CA THR A 20 -27.27 0.53 -14.16
C THR A 20 -27.60 0.46 -15.66
N LEU A 21 -26.65 0.76 -16.56
CA LEU A 21 -26.91 0.92 -17.99
C LEU A 21 -26.80 -0.36 -18.84
N PHE A 22 -26.48 -1.51 -18.24
CA PHE A 22 -26.20 -2.75 -18.99
C PHE A 22 -27.26 -3.86 -18.93
N LEU A 23 -28.43 -3.63 -18.32
CA LEU A 23 -29.52 -4.61 -18.37
C LEU A 23 -30.72 -4.05 -19.17
N PRO A 24 -31.15 -4.72 -20.27
CA PRO A 24 -32.57 -4.64 -20.62
C PRO A 24 -33.33 -5.42 -19.52
N PHE A 25 -34.56 -5.05 -19.14
CA PHE A 25 -35.66 -5.98 -18.78
C PHE A 25 -36.80 -5.32 -17.97
N ALA A 26 -37.93 -6.05 -17.98
CA ALA A 26 -39.33 -5.73 -17.68
C ALA A 26 -39.67 -5.22 -16.24
N PRO A 27 -40.83 -4.54 -16.09
CA PRO A 27 -41.17 -3.71 -14.91
C PRO A 27 -41.29 -4.44 -13.55
N ASN A 28 -41.47 -5.76 -13.50
CA ASN A 28 -41.56 -6.50 -12.22
C ASN A 28 -40.19 -6.77 -11.54
N PHE A 29 -39.06 -6.54 -12.24
CA PHE A 29 -37.72 -6.64 -11.64
C PHE A 29 -37.27 -5.36 -10.91
N GLN A 30 -37.96 -4.25 -11.13
CA GLN A 30 -37.54 -2.92 -10.71
C GLN A 30 -37.60 -2.72 -9.19
N ASN A 31 -38.54 -3.36 -8.49
CA ASN A 31 -38.63 -3.30 -7.02
C ASN A 31 -37.53 -4.11 -6.32
N ASN A 32 -37.11 -5.25 -6.89
CA ASN A 32 -36.00 -6.04 -6.33
C ASN A 32 -34.64 -5.38 -6.65
N LEU A 33 -34.52 -4.75 -7.82
CA LEU A 33 -33.33 -3.98 -8.19
C LEU A 33 -33.13 -2.77 -7.27
N GLN A 34 -34.18 -2.02 -6.93
CA GLN A 34 -34.07 -0.87 -6.02
C GLN A 34 -33.62 -1.27 -4.60
N ILE A 35 -33.99 -2.48 -4.13
CA ILE A 35 -33.55 -3.01 -2.84
C ILE A 35 -32.07 -3.44 -2.93
N GLU A 36 -31.65 -4.07 -4.03
CA GLU A 36 -30.24 -4.42 -4.27
C GLU A 36 -29.35 -3.19 -4.48
N GLU A 37 -29.80 -2.18 -5.24
CA GLU A 37 -29.12 -0.91 -5.46
C GLU A 37 -28.92 -0.14 -4.15
N LYS A 38 -29.94 -0.09 -3.30
CA LYS A 38 -29.83 0.53 -1.97
C LYS A 38 -28.86 -0.24 -1.07
N LYS A 39 -28.88 -1.58 -1.10
CA LYS A 39 -27.91 -2.42 -0.36
C LYS A 39 -26.48 -2.17 -0.85
N ILE A 40 -26.26 -2.05 -2.16
CA ILE A 40 -24.96 -1.75 -2.77
C ILE A 40 -24.47 -0.34 -2.37
N ALA A 41 -25.35 0.66 -2.42
CA ALA A 41 -25.01 2.03 -2.01
C ALA A 41 -24.60 2.11 -0.53
N ASP A 42 -25.33 1.43 0.37
CA ASP A 42 -25.00 1.37 1.80
C ASP A 42 -23.66 0.65 2.04
N LEU A 43 -23.38 -0.41 1.28
CA LEU A 43 -22.10 -1.13 1.30
C LEU A 43 -20.92 -0.25 0.85
N ASP A 44 -21.10 0.55 -0.19
CA ASP A 44 -20.06 1.46 -0.69
C ASP A 44 -19.77 2.61 0.29
N ILE A 45 -20.81 3.14 0.94
CA ILE A 45 -20.67 4.13 2.03
C ILE A 45 -19.86 3.51 3.19
N PHE A 46 -20.19 2.28 3.59
CA PHE A 46 -19.46 1.57 4.64
C PHE A 46 -17.99 1.31 4.28
N VAL A 47 -17.70 0.96 3.03
CA VAL A 47 -16.31 0.87 2.54
C VAL A 47 -15.59 2.20 2.66
N GLY A 48 -16.25 3.32 2.32
CA GLY A 48 -15.70 4.66 2.47
C GLY A 48 -15.26 4.96 3.91
N TYR A 49 -16.12 4.67 4.89
CA TYR A 49 -15.78 4.81 6.31
C TYR A 49 -14.62 3.91 6.73
N LEU A 50 -14.57 2.67 6.25
CA LEU A 50 -13.46 1.77 6.52
C LEU A 50 -12.14 2.28 5.93
N ILE A 51 -12.15 2.88 4.74
CA ILE A 51 -10.94 3.49 4.15
C ILE A 51 -10.42 4.62 5.04
N LEU A 52 -11.31 5.48 5.54
CA LEU A 52 -10.94 6.54 6.48
C LEU A 52 -10.36 5.96 7.78
N LEU A 53 -10.98 4.91 8.32
CA LEU A 53 -10.47 4.20 9.48
C LEU A 53 -9.06 3.63 9.22
N TRP A 54 -8.85 2.98 8.07
CA TRP A 54 -7.54 2.46 7.66
C TRP A 54 -6.50 3.58 7.55
N ALA A 55 -6.86 4.72 6.97
CA ALA A 55 -5.97 5.87 6.85
C ALA A 55 -5.56 6.41 8.23
N MET A 56 -6.52 6.55 9.14
CA MET A 56 -6.26 6.99 10.52
C MET A 56 -5.36 6.00 11.27
N LEU A 57 -5.66 4.70 11.16
CA LEU A 57 -4.85 3.63 11.75
C LEU A 57 -3.43 3.63 11.18
N TYR A 58 -3.27 3.77 9.86
CA TYR A 58 -1.96 3.82 9.21
C TYR A 58 -1.14 5.01 9.70
N MET A 59 -1.73 6.20 9.79
CA MET A 59 -1.04 7.40 10.26
C MET A 59 -0.61 7.29 11.74
N LEU A 60 -1.45 6.71 12.59
CA LEU A 60 -1.11 6.44 13.99
C LEU A 60 0.03 5.41 14.07
N TYR A 61 -0.12 4.31 13.34
CA TYR A 61 0.81 3.20 13.28
C TYR A 61 2.20 3.64 12.80
N GLU A 62 2.26 4.40 11.71
CA GLU A 62 3.50 4.95 11.15
C GLU A 62 4.21 5.83 12.18
N LYS A 63 3.49 6.75 12.84
CA LYS A 63 4.06 7.62 13.88
C LYS A 63 4.62 6.80 15.05
N CYS A 64 3.83 5.88 15.60
CA CYS A 64 4.21 5.06 16.74
C CYS A 64 5.46 4.22 16.45
N LEU A 65 5.49 3.50 15.31
CA LEU A 65 6.65 2.69 14.96
C LEU A 65 7.86 3.53 14.57
N ASN A 66 7.67 4.68 13.93
CA ASN A 66 8.81 5.55 13.63
C ASN A 66 9.48 6.07 14.90
N VAL A 67 8.70 6.41 15.94
CA VAL A 67 9.23 6.77 17.26
C VAL A 67 9.99 5.59 17.89
N LEU A 68 9.41 4.39 17.88
CA LEU A 68 10.02 3.17 18.43
C LEU A 68 11.32 2.81 17.71
N LEU A 69 11.31 2.73 16.38
CA LEU A 69 12.50 2.34 15.63
C LEU A 69 13.58 3.43 15.67
N ARG A 70 13.20 4.69 15.87
CA ARG A 70 14.15 5.79 16.08
C ARG A 70 14.86 5.63 17.43
N SER A 71 14.18 5.21 18.49
CA SER A 71 14.81 4.97 19.79
C SER A 71 15.78 3.79 19.72
N MET A 72 15.46 2.77 18.93
CA MET A 72 16.35 1.63 18.60
C MET A 72 17.50 1.99 17.64
N ARG A 73 17.64 3.26 17.24
CA ARG A 73 18.73 3.79 16.38
C ARG A 73 18.78 3.22 14.96
N PHE A 74 17.66 2.71 14.42
CA PHE A 74 17.62 2.34 13.01
C PHE A 74 17.81 3.56 12.09
N PRO A 75 18.45 3.44 10.92
CA PRO A 75 18.52 4.49 9.91
C PRO A 75 17.15 4.72 9.24
N LEU A 76 16.89 5.94 8.79
CA LEU A 76 15.59 6.38 8.27
C LEU A 76 15.02 5.46 7.17
N MET A 77 15.86 5.07 6.20
CA MET A 77 15.46 4.20 5.08
C MET A 77 15.07 2.78 5.54
N GLN A 78 15.75 2.22 6.53
CA GLN A 78 15.38 0.91 7.09
C GLN A 78 14.07 1.02 7.89
N ARG A 79 13.87 2.13 8.61
CA ARG A 79 12.63 2.36 9.36
C ARG A 79 11.40 2.37 8.48
N SER A 80 11.42 3.18 7.41
CA SER A 80 10.30 3.24 6.46
C SER A 80 10.00 1.86 5.87
N ARG A 81 11.02 1.11 5.45
CA ARG A 81 10.86 -0.26 4.94
C ARG A 81 10.24 -1.22 5.95
N ILE A 82 10.67 -1.16 7.21
CA ILE A 82 10.12 -2.00 8.29
C ILE A 82 8.68 -1.61 8.59
N ILE A 83 8.38 -0.32 8.77
CA ILE A 83 7.02 0.17 9.05
C ILE A 83 6.05 -0.30 7.97
N ASP A 84 6.45 -0.13 6.71
CA ASP A 84 5.63 -0.53 5.57
C ASP A 84 5.36 -2.03 5.51
N ALA A 85 6.39 -2.83 5.80
CA ALA A 85 6.29 -4.28 5.78
C ALA A 85 5.46 -4.80 6.96
N VAL A 86 5.64 -4.24 8.16
CA VAL A 86 4.89 -4.67 9.34
C VAL A 86 3.42 -4.24 9.24
N TRP A 87 3.10 -3.09 8.63
CA TRP A 87 1.71 -2.71 8.33
C TRP A 87 1.02 -3.74 7.45
N SER A 88 1.70 -4.13 6.36
CA SER A 88 1.20 -5.11 5.40
C SER A 88 1.06 -6.49 6.04
N CYS A 89 2.05 -6.93 6.84
CA CYS A 89 1.97 -8.16 7.64
C CYS A 89 0.80 -8.15 8.62
N GLY A 90 0.60 -7.05 9.35
CA GLY A 90 -0.47 -6.92 10.34
C GLY A 90 -1.84 -7.15 9.71
N PHE A 91 -2.07 -6.55 8.54
CA PHE A 91 -3.28 -6.83 7.77
C PHE A 91 -3.35 -8.29 7.30
N CYS A 92 -2.26 -8.85 6.75
CA CYS A 92 -2.26 -10.24 6.28
C CYS A 92 -2.58 -11.24 7.41
N PHE A 93 -2.08 -11.03 8.63
CA PHE A 93 -2.42 -11.85 9.79
C PHE A 93 -3.88 -11.70 10.21
N GLY A 94 -4.42 -10.49 10.18
CA GLY A 94 -5.85 -10.24 10.42
C GLY A 94 -6.73 -10.91 9.37
N SER A 95 -6.34 -10.80 8.10
CA SER A 95 -7.00 -11.41 6.94
C SER A 95 -7.02 -12.94 7.02
N ILE A 96 -5.88 -13.60 7.27
CA ILE A 96 -5.83 -15.07 7.41
C ILE A 96 -6.68 -15.52 8.59
N SER A 97 -6.61 -14.80 9.72
CA SER A 97 -7.44 -15.11 10.89
C SER A 97 -8.92 -15.00 10.54
N PHE A 98 -9.34 -13.97 9.81
CA PHE A 98 -10.73 -13.78 9.39
C PHE A 98 -11.19 -14.87 8.41
N LEU A 99 -10.39 -15.17 7.39
CA LEU A 99 -10.69 -16.19 6.37
C LEU A 99 -10.73 -17.62 6.96
N LYS A 100 -9.82 -17.96 7.89
CA LYS A 100 -9.81 -19.27 8.57
C LYS A 100 -10.84 -19.38 9.68
N PHE A 101 -11.10 -18.33 10.46
CA PHE A 101 -12.10 -18.36 11.53
C PHE A 101 -13.52 -18.50 10.94
N SER A 102 -13.76 -17.96 9.75
CA SER A 102 -14.98 -18.23 8.98
C SER A 102 -15.13 -19.70 8.59
N ALA A 103 -14.03 -20.44 8.39
CA ALA A 103 -14.05 -21.85 7.97
C ALA A 103 -14.01 -22.86 9.14
N MET A 104 -13.65 -22.42 10.36
CA MET A 104 -13.41 -23.30 11.52
C MET A 104 -14.57 -23.32 12.52
N ILE A 105 -15.53 -22.38 12.42
CA ILE A 105 -16.76 -22.44 13.21
C ILE A 105 -17.64 -23.53 12.60
N THR A 106 -17.95 -24.50 13.45
CA THR A 106 -18.65 -25.75 13.20
C THR A 106 -19.89 -25.60 12.30
N PRO A 107 -20.11 -26.53 11.34
CA PRO A 107 -21.31 -26.57 10.47
C PRO A 107 -22.63 -26.87 11.22
N GLU A 108 -22.59 -27.10 12.53
CA GLU A 108 -23.76 -27.46 13.34
C GLU A 108 -24.48 -26.25 13.98
N LEU A 109 -23.92 -25.02 13.91
CA LEU A 109 -24.49 -23.86 14.62
C LEU A 109 -24.40 -22.53 13.85
N SER A 110 -24.32 -22.54 12.52
CA SER A 110 -24.53 -21.34 11.70
C SER A 110 -25.92 -21.40 11.06
N SER A 111 -26.81 -20.49 11.45
CA SER A 111 -27.90 -20.14 10.55
C SER A 111 -27.27 -19.60 9.26
N LEU A 112 -27.75 -20.07 8.10
CA LEU A 112 -27.24 -19.73 6.77
C LEU A 112 -26.97 -18.22 6.59
N GLN A 113 -27.80 -17.38 7.22
CA GLN A 113 -27.72 -15.92 7.19
C GLN A 113 -26.56 -15.32 7.99
N LEU A 114 -26.12 -15.95 9.09
CA LEU A 114 -25.01 -15.44 9.90
C LEU A 114 -23.65 -15.69 9.22
N GLU A 115 -23.57 -16.75 8.43
CA GLU A 115 -22.38 -17.10 7.66
C GLU A 115 -22.22 -16.19 6.44
N GLU A 116 -23.33 -15.88 5.75
CA GLU A 116 -23.39 -14.92 4.64
C GLU A 116 -22.93 -13.52 5.08
N GLY A 117 -23.45 -12.99 6.19
CA GLY A 117 -23.09 -11.66 6.67
C GLY A 117 -21.61 -11.52 7.09
N ARG A 118 -21.01 -12.59 7.63
CA ARG A 118 -19.58 -12.58 8.01
C ARG A 118 -18.67 -12.59 6.79
N LEU A 119 -19.03 -13.36 5.78
CA LEU A 119 -18.27 -13.45 4.55
C LEU A 119 -18.34 -12.13 3.79
N GLU A 120 -19.53 -11.53 3.69
CA GLU A 120 -19.73 -10.19 3.12
C GLU A 120 -18.86 -9.15 3.85
N LEU A 121 -18.88 -9.13 5.19
CA LEU A 121 -18.03 -8.23 6.00
C LEU A 121 -16.53 -8.45 5.71
N GLY A 122 -16.11 -9.71 5.56
CA GLY A 122 -14.75 -10.06 5.20
C GLY A 122 -14.32 -9.47 3.87
N LEU A 123 -15.15 -9.62 2.83
CA LEU A 123 -14.87 -9.08 1.50
C LEU A 123 -14.79 -7.55 1.53
N ILE A 124 -15.67 -6.88 2.28
CA ILE A 124 -15.66 -5.41 2.46
C ILE A 124 -14.38 -4.96 3.19
N LEU A 125 -13.95 -5.68 4.23
CA LEU A 125 -12.70 -5.40 4.93
C LEU A 125 -11.48 -5.55 4.00
N HIS A 126 -11.46 -6.57 3.15
CA HIS A 126 -10.40 -6.74 2.15
C HIS A 126 -10.44 -5.65 1.09
N LYS A 127 -11.62 -5.31 0.55
CA LYS A 127 -11.83 -4.23 -0.42
C LYS A 127 -11.30 -2.90 0.10
N SER A 128 -11.77 -2.48 1.27
CA SER A 128 -11.36 -1.22 1.89
C SER A 128 -9.85 -1.15 2.15
N PHE A 129 -9.25 -2.26 2.59
CA PHE A 129 -7.80 -2.32 2.78
C PHE A 129 -7.03 -2.20 1.47
N TYR A 130 -7.39 -2.96 0.42
CA TYR A 130 -6.66 -2.91 -0.86
C TYR A 130 -6.81 -1.55 -1.54
N LEU A 131 -7.96 -0.87 -1.40
CA LEU A 131 -8.15 0.51 -1.85
C LEU A 131 -7.24 1.48 -1.10
N HIS A 132 -7.22 1.41 0.23
CA HIS A 132 -6.32 2.23 1.05
C HIS A 132 -4.84 1.96 0.72
N HIS A 133 -4.47 0.68 0.59
CA HIS A 133 -3.10 0.27 0.26
C HIS A 133 -2.68 0.75 -1.15
N ALA A 134 -3.57 0.65 -2.13
CA ALA A 134 -3.35 1.21 -3.47
C ALA A 134 -3.11 2.72 -3.38
N GLY A 135 -3.92 3.44 -2.59
CA GLY A 135 -3.73 4.86 -2.31
C GLY A 135 -2.33 5.17 -1.77
N ILE A 136 -1.86 4.45 -0.75
CA ILE A 136 -0.49 4.62 -0.22
C ILE A 136 0.56 4.37 -1.30
N LYS A 137 0.41 3.30 -2.11
CA LYS A 137 1.40 2.95 -3.14
C LYS A 137 1.49 4.00 -4.25
N ILE A 138 0.36 4.55 -4.67
CA ILE A 138 0.30 5.58 -5.72
C ILE A 138 0.78 6.92 -5.17
N PHE A 139 0.10 7.45 -4.15
CA PHE A 139 0.30 8.82 -3.69
C PHE A 139 1.57 9.00 -2.85
N CYS A 140 1.89 8.05 -1.96
CA CYS A 140 3.03 8.21 -1.04
C CYS A 140 4.34 7.66 -1.61
N ARG A 141 4.29 6.65 -2.49
CA ARG A 141 5.49 5.91 -2.92
C ARG A 141 5.76 5.96 -4.43
N GLY A 142 4.86 6.52 -5.23
CA GLY A 142 5.02 6.59 -6.69
C GLY A 142 5.08 5.22 -7.38
N SER A 143 4.60 4.16 -6.73
CA SER A 143 4.60 2.79 -7.26
C SER A 143 3.34 2.51 -8.06
N TRP A 144 3.20 3.20 -9.19
CA TRP A 144 1.99 3.18 -10.01
C TRP A 144 1.55 1.76 -10.38
N LEU A 145 2.45 0.93 -10.91
CA LEU A 145 2.10 -0.44 -11.32
C LEU A 145 1.54 -1.28 -10.17
N LYS A 146 2.16 -1.22 -8.98
CA LYS A 146 1.66 -1.96 -7.80
C LYS A 146 0.35 -1.37 -7.27
N GLY A 147 0.21 -0.05 -7.30
CA GLY A 147 -1.05 0.61 -6.96
C GLY A 147 -2.20 0.17 -7.86
N TRP A 148 -1.97 0.15 -9.18
CA TRP A 148 -2.95 -0.33 -10.16
C TRP A 148 -3.28 -1.82 -9.99
N THR A 149 -2.30 -2.69 -9.71
CA THR A 149 -2.59 -4.10 -9.41
C THR A 149 -3.52 -4.25 -8.20
N ASP A 150 -3.30 -3.46 -7.15
CA ASP A 150 -4.08 -3.57 -5.92
C ASP A 150 -5.48 -2.96 -6.09
N LEU A 151 -5.62 -1.91 -6.91
CA LEU A 151 -6.91 -1.34 -7.30
C LEU A 151 -7.74 -2.30 -8.16
N LEU A 152 -7.13 -2.90 -9.19
CA LEU A 152 -7.78 -3.92 -10.02
C LEU A 152 -8.22 -5.13 -9.17
N PHE A 153 -7.42 -5.51 -8.19
CA PHE A 153 -7.79 -6.56 -7.26
C PHE A 153 -8.96 -6.16 -6.35
N ALA A 154 -9.00 -4.92 -5.87
CA ALA A 154 -10.16 -4.41 -5.13
C ALA A 154 -11.43 -4.40 -5.98
N LEU A 155 -11.35 -4.00 -7.26
CA LEU A 155 -12.47 -4.04 -8.21
C LEU A 155 -12.96 -5.47 -8.47
N LEU A 156 -12.05 -6.44 -8.55
CA LEU A 156 -12.39 -7.86 -8.68
C LEU A 156 -13.22 -8.35 -7.48
N ILE A 157 -12.88 -7.92 -6.26
CA ILE A 157 -13.64 -8.25 -5.03
C ILE A 157 -15.04 -7.63 -5.06
N ILE A 158 -15.20 -6.43 -5.64
CA ILE A 158 -16.50 -5.74 -5.75
C ILE A 158 -17.45 -6.49 -6.67
N ASN A 159 -16.97 -6.91 -7.83
CA ASN A 159 -17.83 -7.49 -8.85
C ASN A 159 -18.14 -8.98 -8.61
N SER A 160 -17.66 -9.55 -7.51
CA SER A 160 -17.81 -10.97 -7.21
C SER A 160 -18.93 -11.33 -6.24
N HIS A 161 -19.84 -10.41 -5.94
CA HIS A 161 -20.99 -10.67 -5.05
C HIS A 161 -21.92 -11.81 -5.53
N GLN A 162 -21.68 -12.39 -6.71
CA GLN A 162 -22.37 -13.59 -7.18
C GLN A 162 -21.85 -14.85 -6.45
N HIS A 163 -22.75 -15.61 -5.80
CA HIS A 163 -22.47 -16.80 -4.99
C HIS A 163 -21.50 -17.83 -5.62
N LYS A 164 -21.45 -17.95 -6.95
CA LYS A 164 -20.55 -18.88 -7.67
C LYS A 164 -19.07 -18.49 -7.61
N TRP A 165 -18.74 -17.20 -7.49
CA TRP A 165 -17.36 -16.68 -7.58
C TRP A 165 -16.69 -16.49 -6.21
N CYS A 166 -17.52 -16.46 -5.18
CA CYS A 166 -17.12 -16.31 -3.79
C CYS A 166 -16.03 -17.31 -3.34
N PRO A 167 -16.15 -18.64 -3.53
CA PRO A 167 -15.14 -19.59 -3.07
C PRO A 167 -13.81 -19.46 -3.82
N ILE A 168 -13.87 -19.21 -5.14
CA ILE A 168 -12.69 -19.01 -5.98
C ILE A 168 -11.92 -17.77 -5.49
N ILE A 169 -12.62 -16.67 -5.25
CA ILE A 169 -12.00 -15.41 -4.84
C ILE A 169 -11.49 -15.46 -3.40
N ILE A 170 -12.16 -16.18 -2.50
CA ILE A 170 -11.64 -16.47 -1.16
C ILE A 170 -10.33 -17.25 -1.22
N ASN A 171 -10.24 -18.26 -2.08
CA ASN A 171 -8.99 -19.01 -2.26
C ASN A 171 -7.89 -18.13 -2.87
N ILE A 172 -8.20 -17.31 -3.89
CA ILE A 172 -7.26 -16.35 -4.46
C ILE A 172 -6.79 -15.35 -3.40
N LEU A 173 -7.70 -14.82 -2.58
CA LEU A 173 -7.41 -13.93 -1.44
C LEU A 173 -6.46 -14.61 -0.46
N PHE A 174 -6.75 -15.83 -0.06
CA PHE A 174 -5.94 -16.61 0.88
C PHE A 174 -4.51 -16.79 0.35
N TYR A 175 -4.36 -17.27 -0.89
CA TYR A 175 -3.05 -17.44 -1.51
C TYR A 175 -2.31 -16.12 -1.73
N LYS A 176 -3.01 -15.05 -2.12
CA LYS A 176 -2.44 -13.71 -2.26
C LYS A 176 -1.96 -13.17 -0.92
N THR A 177 -2.70 -13.41 0.17
CA THR A 177 -2.32 -13.00 1.52
C THR A 177 -1.10 -13.76 2.00
N ILE A 178 -1.00 -15.08 1.77
CA ILE A 178 0.21 -15.87 2.09
C ILE A 178 1.41 -15.36 1.29
N ASN A 179 1.25 -15.15 -0.02
CA ASN A 179 2.32 -14.64 -0.88
C ASN A 179 2.80 -13.26 -0.42
N THR A 180 1.88 -12.37 -0.05
CA THR A 180 2.23 -11.04 0.49
C THR A 180 2.98 -11.18 1.81
N LEU A 181 2.50 -12.01 2.73
CA LEU A 181 3.15 -12.26 4.02
C LEU A 181 4.57 -12.82 3.87
N LEU A 182 4.80 -13.77 2.96
CA LEU A 182 6.14 -14.30 2.68
C LEU A 182 7.10 -13.20 2.19
N VAL A 183 6.66 -12.32 1.29
CA VAL A 183 7.49 -11.20 0.79
C VAL A 183 7.81 -10.21 1.89
N GLU A 184 6.82 -9.82 2.70
CA GLU A 184 7.05 -8.85 3.76
C GLU A 184 7.93 -9.41 4.87
N ILE A 185 7.82 -10.70 5.19
CA ILE A 185 8.78 -11.40 6.08
C ILE A 185 10.19 -11.38 5.47
N CYS A 186 10.33 -11.59 4.15
CA CYS A 186 11.63 -11.46 3.48
C CYS A 186 12.19 -10.02 3.61
N ARG A 187 11.35 -8.99 3.45
CA ARG A 187 11.77 -7.59 3.61
C ARG A 187 12.18 -7.25 5.03
N ILE A 188 11.44 -7.74 6.03
CA ILE A 188 11.73 -7.53 7.45
C ILE A 188 13.02 -8.25 7.83
N SER A 189 13.15 -9.53 7.47
CA SER A 189 14.36 -10.32 7.76
C SER A 189 15.61 -9.72 7.12
N LEU A 190 15.53 -9.26 5.86
CA LEU A 190 16.65 -8.59 5.21
C LEU A 190 17.01 -7.23 5.84
N SER A 191 16.00 -6.52 6.35
CA SER A 191 16.18 -5.21 6.99
C SER A 191 16.77 -5.32 8.40
N LEU A 192 16.44 -6.39 9.14
CA LEU A 192 16.90 -6.62 10.51
C LEU A 192 18.21 -7.41 10.57
N TRP A 193 18.35 -8.48 9.78
CA TRP A 193 19.49 -9.38 9.82
C TRP A 193 20.40 -9.22 8.61
N GLN A 194 21.28 -8.21 8.66
CA GLN A 194 22.31 -8.00 7.64
C GLN A 194 23.51 -8.97 7.76
N THR A 195 23.49 -9.92 8.71
CA THR A 195 24.53 -10.93 8.91
C THR A 195 24.54 -11.97 7.78
N LYS A 196 25.66 -12.69 7.61
CA LYS A 196 25.76 -13.75 6.58
C LYS A 196 24.66 -14.82 6.72
N PHE A 197 24.37 -15.23 7.95
CA PHE A 197 23.30 -16.18 8.25
C PHE A 197 21.90 -15.62 7.92
N GLY A 198 21.64 -14.36 8.30
CA GLY A 198 20.37 -13.68 7.96
C GLY A 198 20.12 -13.58 6.46
N LYS A 199 21.17 -13.31 5.67
CA LYS A 199 21.09 -13.30 4.21
C LYS A 199 20.78 -14.67 3.64
N LEU A 200 21.30 -15.75 4.23
CA LEU A 200 20.97 -17.12 3.81
C LEU A 200 19.50 -17.43 4.08
N VAL A 201 19.02 -17.15 5.29
CA VAL A 201 17.60 -17.33 5.66
C VAL A 201 16.67 -16.50 4.77
N THR A 202 17.05 -15.26 4.45
CA THR A 202 16.25 -14.43 3.55
C THR A 202 16.21 -15.04 2.14
N LYS A 203 17.32 -15.58 1.64
CA LYS A 203 17.36 -16.24 0.32
C LYS A 203 16.48 -17.49 0.28
N THR A 204 16.47 -18.31 1.33
CA THR A 204 15.63 -19.51 1.38
C THR A 204 14.15 -19.15 1.48
N LEU A 205 13.78 -18.16 2.30
CA LEU A 205 12.42 -17.63 2.35
C LEU A 205 11.98 -17.04 1.00
N PHE A 206 12.88 -16.32 0.32
CA PHE A 206 12.60 -15.76 -0.99
C PHE A 206 12.42 -16.86 -2.05
N LEU A 207 13.18 -17.95 -1.99
CA LEU A 207 12.98 -19.10 -2.86
C LEU A 207 11.61 -19.75 -2.63
N CYS A 208 11.22 -19.94 -1.36
CA CYS A 208 9.89 -20.44 -0.99
C CYS A 208 8.78 -19.54 -1.55
N TYR A 209 8.97 -18.22 -1.44
CA TYR A 209 8.08 -17.25 -2.07
C TYR A 209 8.00 -17.40 -3.59
N CYS A 210 9.14 -17.55 -4.30
CA CYS A 210 9.13 -17.75 -5.75
C CYS A 210 8.40 -19.03 -6.16
N LEU A 211 8.57 -20.13 -5.42
CA LEU A 211 7.87 -21.39 -5.67
C LEU A 211 6.36 -21.26 -5.43
N ASN A 212 5.96 -20.60 -4.35
CA ASN A 212 4.55 -20.32 -4.06
C ASN A 212 3.95 -19.40 -5.13
N TRP A 213 4.70 -18.40 -5.59
CA TRP A 213 4.26 -17.53 -6.68
C TRP A 213 4.03 -18.32 -7.97
N ILE A 214 4.95 -19.22 -8.36
CA ILE A 214 4.74 -20.10 -9.51
C ILE A 214 3.45 -20.91 -9.29
N TYR A 215 3.34 -21.66 -8.20
CA TYR A 215 2.18 -22.50 -7.93
C TYR A 215 0.85 -21.73 -8.03
N VAL A 216 0.76 -20.56 -7.40
CA VAL A 216 -0.48 -19.78 -7.39
C VAL A 216 -0.78 -19.18 -8.76
N TYR A 217 0.19 -18.56 -9.41
CA TYR A 217 -0.07 -17.75 -10.61
C TYR A 217 0.08 -18.54 -11.92
N THR A 218 0.74 -19.70 -11.94
CA THR A 218 0.84 -20.55 -13.15
C THR A 218 -0.08 -21.76 -13.11
N CYS A 219 -0.40 -22.29 -11.92
CA CYS A 219 -1.28 -23.46 -11.81
C CYS A 219 -2.68 -23.03 -11.36
N PHE A 220 -2.79 -22.44 -10.16
CA PHE A 220 -4.10 -22.21 -9.53
C PHE A 220 -4.98 -21.16 -10.24
N VAL A 221 -4.43 -19.97 -10.52
CA VAL A 221 -5.21 -18.88 -11.15
C VAL A 221 -5.66 -19.25 -12.58
N PRO A 222 -4.82 -19.83 -13.46
CA PRO A 222 -5.25 -20.26 -14.79
C PRO A 222 -6.34 -21.34 -14.79
N ASP A 223 -6.28 -22.30 -13.85
CA ASP A 223 -7.33 -23.32 -13.71
C ASP A 223 -8.67 -22.66 -13.35
N SER A 224 -8.65 -21.70 -12.41
CA SER A 224 -9.85 -20.93 -12.04
C SER A 224 -10.41 -20.03 -13.15
N LEU A 225 -9.56 -19.60 -14.09
CA LEU A 225 -9.91 -18.78 -15.26
C LEU A 225 -10.60 -19.59 -16.37
N ARG A 226 -10.38 -20.92 -16.39
CA ARG A 226 -10.84 -21.81 -17.47
C ARG A 226 -12.26 -22.34 -17.27
N GLU A 227 -12.75 -22.39 -16.03
CA GLU A 227 -14.01 -23.07 -15.69
C GLU A 227 -15.30 -22.29 -15.96
N ASN A 228 -15.27 -21.02 -16.40
CA ASN A 228 -16.46 -20.16 -16.29
C ASN A 228 -16.77 -19.23 -17.49
N ASN A 229 -18.07 -19.05 -17.75
CA ASN A 229 -18.63 -18.30 -18.88
C ASN A 229 -19.03 -16.84 -18.57
N ASN A 230 -18.64 -16.25 -17.43
CA ASN A 230 -19.01 -14.86 -17.10
C ASN A 230 -17.97 -13.84 -17.64
N ILE A 231 -18.22 -13.32 -18.85
CA ILE A 231 -17.32 -12.45 -19.62
C ILE A 231 -16.77 -11.24 -18.83
N PRO A 232 -17.58 -10.41 -18.14
CA PRO A 232 -17.06 -9.22 -17.45
C PRO A 232 -16.12 -9.54 -16.29
N LEU A 233 -16.49 -10.49 -15.41
CA LEU A 233 -15.65 -10.84 -14.26
C LEU A 233 -14.36 -11.54 -14.68
N GLN A 234 -14.43 -12.36 -15.74
CA GLN A 234 -13.26 -12.98 -16.34
C GLN A 234 -12.30 -11.92 -16.90
N LEU A 235 -12.81 -10.84 -17.53
CA LEU A 235 -11.98 -9.73 -18.00
C LEU A 235 -11.28 -9.01 -16.85
N TYR A 236 -11.97 -8.72 -15.74
CA TYR A 236 -11.33 -8.13 -14.56
C TYR A 236 -10.24 -9.04 -13.97
N LEU A 237 -10.50 -10.34 -13.91
CA LEU A 237 -9.54 -11.33 -13.43
C LEU A 237 -8.31 -11.41 -14.35
N TRP A 238 -8.51 -11.39 -15.68
CA TRP A 238 -7.43 -11.33 -16.67
C TRP A 238 -6.61 -10.05 -16.55
N MET A 239 -7.26 -8.88 -16.43
CA MET A 239 -6.57 -7.60 -16.30
C MET A 239 -5.74 -7.54 -15.01
N TRP A 240 -6.30 -8.01 -13.90
CA TRP A 240 -5.56 -8.15 -12.65
C TRP A 240 -4.39 -9.13 -12.81
N TYR A 241 -4.62 -10.30 -13.40
CA TYR A 241 -3.60 -11.34 -13.59
C TYR A 241 -2.42 -10.82 -14.43
N ILE A 242 -2.69 -10.21 -15.59
CA ILE A 242 -1.67 -9.61 -16.46
C ILE A 242 -0.87 -8.56 -15.69
N SER A 243 -1.56 -7.69 -14.94
CA SER A 243 -0.91 -6.65 -14.15
C SER A 243 0.02 -7.23 -13.06
N GLU A 244 -0.40 -8.32 -12.40
CA GLU A 244 0.42 -9.01 -11.40
C GLU A 244 1.61 -9.75 -12.05
N CYS A 245 1.44 -10.31 -13.25
CA CYS A 245 2.52 -10.90 -14.05
C CYS A 245 3.55 -9.86 -14.51
N LEU A 246 3.11 -8.68 -14.94
CA LEU A 246 4.00 -7.55 -15.31
C LEU A 246 4.80 -7.06 -14.10
N ASN A 247 4.21 -7.11 -12.91
CA ASN A 247 4.86 -6.76 -11.65
C ASN A 247 5.58 -7.96 -10.98
N SER A 248 5.70 -9.08 -11.69
CA SER A 248 6.19 -10.34 -11.12
C SER A 248 7.63 -10.24 -10.65
N VAL A 249 7.94 -11.16 -9.73
CA VAL A 249 9.27 -11.36 -9.19
C VAL A 249 10.24 -11.76 -10.29
N TRP A 250 9.78 -12.59 -11.23
CA TRP A 250 10.60 -13.12 -12.31
C TRP A 250 11.08 -12.03 -13.26
N VAL A 251 10.21 -11.08 -13.62
CA VAL A 251 10.61 -9.91 -14.43
C VAL A 251 11.69 -9.11 -13.72
N LYS A 252 11.55 -8.89 -12.40
CA LYS A 252 12.55 -8.18 -11.58
C LYS A 252 13.84 -8.96 -11.42
N LEU A 253 13.77 -10.29 -11.35
CA LEU A 253 14.91 -11.18 -11.17
C LEU A 253 15.73 -11.28 -12.46
N LEU A 254 15.06 -11.42 -13.61
CA LEU A 254 15.70 -11.38 -14.94
C LEU A 254 16.39 -10.04 -15.20
N GLY A 255 15.75 -8.92 -14.85
CA GLY A 255 16.34 -7.59 -15.01
C GLY A 255 17.56 -7.31 -14.12
N ASN A 256 17.71 -8.03 -13.00
CA ASN A 256 18.74 -7.74 -11.99
C ASN A 256 19.73 -8.88 -11.72
N PHE A 257 19.71 -9.95 -12.53
CA PHE A 257 20.48 -11.18 -12.29
C PHE A 257 22.00 -10.93 -12.17
N ASN A 258 22.53 -9.93 -12.87
CA ASN A 258 23.95 -9.58 -12.86
C ASN A 258 24.38 -8.69 -11.68
N SER A 259 23.46 -8.29 -10.79
CA SER A 259 23.78 -7.39 -9.69
C SER A 259 24.18 -8.15 -8.42
N SER A 260 25.26 -7.71 -7.76
CA SER A 260 25.70 -8.25 -6.47
C SER A 260 24.67 -8.08 -5.34
N HIS A 261 23.69 -7.20 -5.54
CA HIS A 261 22.59 -6.88 -4.62
C HIS A 261 21.21 -7.25 -5.20
N TRP A 262 21.13 -8.24 -6.09
CA TRP A 262 19.89 -8.63 -6.78
C TRP A 262 18.71 -8.90 -5.84
N LEU A 263 18.96 -9.48 -4.66
CA LEU A 263 17.93 -9.76 -3.66
C LEU A 263 17.32 -8.46 -3.10
N GLU A 264 18.15 -7.44 -2.85
CA GLU A 264 17.66 -6.13 -2.43
C GLU A 264 16.87 -5.44 -3.55
N ALA A 265 17.30 -5.61 -4.81
CA ALA A 265 16.62 -5.06 -5.98
C ALA A 265 15.26 -5.73 -6.26
N CYS A 266 15.12 -7.02 -5.93
CA CYS A 266 13.86 -7.74 -6.09
C CYS A 266 12.86 -7.43 -4.96
N LEU A 267 13.35 -7.29 -3.73
CA LEU A 267 12.51 -7.10 -2.54
C LEU A 267 12.09 -5.65 -2.31
N PHE A 268 12.97 -4.68 -2.57
CA PHE A 268 12.68 -3.28 -2.35
C PHE A 268 12.46 -2.56 -3.68
N LEU A 269 11.58 -1.56 -3.67
CA LEU A 269 11.50 -0.66 -4.81
C LEU A 269 12.86 0.01 -5.02
N PRO A 270 13.25 0.26 -6.28
CA PRO A 270 14.44 1.04 -6.56
C PRO A 270 14.31 2.39 -5.86
N PRO A 271 15.38 2.88 -5.21
CA PRO A 271 15.36 4.16 -4.54
C PRO A 271 14.95 5.25 -5.54
N THR A 272 14.07 6.16 -5.11
CA THR A 272 13.67 7.31 -5.91
C THR A 272 14.91 8.11 -6.36
N PRO A 273 14.87 8.81 -7.51
CA PRO A 273 15.99 9.59 -8.01
C PRO A 273 16.50 10.59 -6.94
N GLU A 274 15.60 11.17 -6.17
CA GLU A 274 15.89 12.06 -5.03
C GLU A 274 16.67 11.34 -3.91
N ALA A 275 16.26 10.13 -3.53
CA ALA A 275 16.96 9.34 -2.52
C ALA A 275 18.37 8.94 -2.99
N LEU A 276 18.52 8.65 -4.28
CA LEU A 276 19.79 8.34 -4.90
C LEU A 276 20.70 9.59 -4.97
N GLU A 277 20.14 10.76 -5.26
CA GLU A 277 20.84 12.04 -5.24
C GLU A 277 21.31 12.40 -3.81
N LEU A 278 20.44 12.25 -2.81
CA LEU A 278 20.81 12.44 -1.41
C LEU A 278 21.90 11.46 -0.95
N ALA A 279 21.85 10.20 -1.40
CA ALA A 279 22.90 9.23 -1.13
C ALA A 279 24.23 9.63 -1.81
N ARG A 280 24.18 10.14 -3.06
CA ARG A 280 25.36 10.68 -3.75
C ARG A 280 25.93 11.91 -3.05
N ILE A 281 25.09 12.83 -2.59
CA ILE A 281 25.52 14.02 -1.83
C ILE A 281 26.18 13.58 -0.51
N ARG A 282 25.57 12.65 0.22
CA ARG A 282 26.13 12.11 1.47
C ARG A 282 27.46 11.40 1.23
N LYS A 283 27.58 10.63 0.14
CA LYS A 283 28.84 9.97 -0.25
C LYS A 283 29.91 11.00 -0.59
N ARG A 284 29.60 11.99 -1.45
CA ARG A 284 30.51 13.11 -1.78
C ARG A 284 30.99 13.86 -0.53
N HIS A 285 30.08 14.13 0.41
CA HIS A 285 30.43 14.79 1.66
C HIS A 285 31.31 13.92 2.57
N ARG A 286 31.05 12.60 2.63
CA ARG A 286 31.88 11.66 3.39
C ARG A 286 33.27 11.52 2.78
N ASP A 287 33.37 11.45 1.46
CA ASP A 287 34.63 11.29 0.73
C ASP A 287 35.44 12.59 0.79
N SER A 288 34.80 13.76 0.70
CA SER A 288 35.43 15.06 0.94
C SER A 288 35.98 15.17 2.36
N LEU A 289 35.25 14.72 3.39
CA LEU A 289 35.75 14.64 4.77
C LEU A 289 36.92 13.66 4.93
N LYS A 290 36.94 12.57 4.16
CA LYS A 290 38.01 11.57 4.21
C LYS A 290 39.27 12.05 3.50
N ASN A 291 39.15 12.73 2.36
CA ASN A 291 40.26 13.30 1.61
C ASN A 291 40.88 14.52 2.32
N ASN A 292 40.07 15.33 3.01
CA ASN A 292 40.58 16.44 3.82
C ASN A 292 41.26 15.99 5.13
N ARG A 293 41.04 14.74 5.56
CA ARG A 293 41.69 14.15 6.74
C ARG A 293 43.14 13.71 6.50
N SER A 294 43.56 13.55 5.25
CA SER A 294 44.88 13.00 4.93
C SER A 294 45.99 14.03 4.76
N SER A 295 45.68 15.34 4.69
CA SER A 295 46.71 16.35 4.38
C SER A 295 47.20 17.19 5.55
N THR A 296 46.53 17.22 6.71
CA THR A 296 47.02 18.02 7.85
C THR A 296 46.55 17.45 9.19
N LYS A 297 47.50 17.19 10.11
CA LYS A 297 47.25 16.93 11.54
C LYS A 297 46.75 18.22 12.23
N THR A 298 45.60 18.76 11.83
CA THR A 298 44.92 19.76 12.65
C THR A 298 44.34 19.07 13.90
N PRO A 299 44.48 19.65 15.10
CA PRO A 299 44.10 18.97 16.33
C PRO A 299 42.60 18.69 16.31
N LYS A 300 42.21 17.41 16.50
CA LYS A 300 40.83 16.88 16.50
C LYS A 300 39.82 17.74 17.29
N LYS A 301 40.30 18.50 18.27
CA LYS A 301 39.52 19.45 19.08
C LYS A 301 38.94 20.61 18.26
N ILE A 302 39.69 21.19 17.32
CA ILE A 302 39.22 22.33 16.51
C ILE A 302 38.15 21.90 15.50
N GLU A 303 38.31 20.72 14.88
CA GLU A 303 37.28 20.16 14.01
C GLU A 303 36.00 19.81 14.77
N PHE A 304 36.13 19.22 15.96
CA PHE A 304 34.99 18.94 16.83
C PHE A 304 34.25 20.22 17.22
N TRP A 305 34.97 21.28 17.58
CA TRP A 305 34.37 22.59 17.88
C TRP A 305 33.68 23.21 16.66
N ARG A 306 34.27 23.12 15.48
CA ARG A 306 33.63 23.59 14.23
C ARG A 306 32.37 22.78 13.90
N THR A 307 32.38 21.46 14.08
CA THR A 307 31.18 20.63 13.87
C THR A 307 30.12 20.88 14.94
N LEU A 308 30.51 21.09 16.20
CA LEU A 308 29.60 21.45 17.29
C LEU A 308 28.94 22.82 17.02
N LEU A 309 29.72 23.83 16.62
CA LEU A 309 29.20 25.16 16.27
C LEU A 309 28.26 25.10 15.08
N CYS A 310 28.58 24.31 14.06
CA CYS A 310 27.72 24.11 12.89
C CYS A 310 26.41 23.38 13.26
N ALA A 311 26.48 22.36 14.12
CA ALA A 311 25.31 21.66 14.64
C ALA A 311 24.42 22.57 15.52
N ILE A 312 25.02 23.42 16.35
CA ILE A 312 24.32 24.44 17.15
C ILE A 312 23.66 25.46 16.23
N ALA A 313 24.34 25.93 15.18
CA ALA A 313 23.79 26.87 14.20
C ALA A 313 22.62 26.25 13.43
N MET A 314 22.73 25.00 12.98
CA MET A 314 21.61 24.26 12.38
C MET A 314 20.45 24.08 13.35
N LYS A 315 20.71 23.69 14.60
CA LYS A 315 19.68 23.55 15.64
C LYS A 315 18.96 24.89 15.89
N LYS A 316 19.70 26.00 15.90
CA LYS A 316 19.16 27.36 16.03
C LYS A 316 18.34 27.77 14.80
N LYS A 317 18.79 27.44 13.59
CA LYS A 317 18.05 27.70 12.34
C LYS A 317 16.74 26.90 12.29
N ILE A 318 16.76 25.63 12.66
CA ILE A 318 15.57 24.79 12.74
C ILE A 318 14.59 25.34 13.80
N ARG A 319 15.09 25.76 14.96
CA ARG A 319 14.25 26.39 16.00
C ARG A 319 13.60 27.67 15.49
N ARG A 320 14.36 28.53 14.80
CA ARG A 320 13.83 29.76 14.18
C ARG A 320 12.78 29.47 13.11
N MET A 321 13.00 28.48 12.25
CA MET A 321 12.00 28.07 11.26
C MET A 321 10.72 27.54 11.91
N ARG A 322 10.83 26.78 13.02
CA ARG A 322 9.66 26.29 13.76
C ARG A 322 8.91 27.44 14.45
N GLN A 323 9.62 28.39 15.03
CA GLN A 323 9.04 29.61 15.62
C GLN A 323 8.38 30.49 14.55
N ALA A 324 9.02 30.69 13.41
CA ALA A 324 8.42 31.42 12.29
C ALA A 324 7.14 30.75 11.77
N LYS A 325 7.11 29.41 11.71
CA LYS A 325 5.89 28.67 11.38
C LYS A 325 4.81 28.85 12.44
N GLN A 326 5.14 28.76 13.73
CA GLN A 326 4.18 28.97 14.82
C GLN A 326 3.64 30.39 14.87
N ASN A 327 4.50 31.39 14.71
CA ASN A 327 4.09 32.80 14.69
C ASN A 327 3.20 33.09 13.49
N LYS A 328 3.53 32.55 12.31
CA LYS A 328 2.67 32.71 11.12
C LYS A 328 1.27 32.11 11.34
N THR A 329 1.20 30.94 11.96
CA THR A 329 -0.09 30.33 12.34
C THR A 329 -0.84 31.17 13.37
N GLN A 330 -0.16 31.78 14.35
CA GLN A 330 -0.79 32.68 15.35
C GLN A 330 -1.27 34.01 14.75
N THR A 331 -0.56 34.57 13.78
CA THR A 331 -1.00 35.79 13.07
C THR A 331 -2.19 35.51 12.17
N GLU A 332 -2.25 34.34 11.53
CA GLU A 332 -3.40 33.89 10.75
C GLU A 332 -4.64 33.63 11.63
N THR A 333 -4.50 33.09 12.85
CA THR A 333 -5.64 32.99 13.78
C THR A 333 -6.09 34.34 14.35
N ALA A 334 -5.16 35.25 14.66
CA ALA A 334 -5.50 36.58 15.18
C ALA A 334 -6.26 37.43 14.15
N ASN A 335 -5.84 37.40 12.88
CA ASN A 335 -6.53 38.12 11.81
C ASN A 335 -7.93 37.55 11.56
N ASN A 336 -8.10 36.21 11.61
CA ASN A 336 -9.43 35.60 11.47
C ASN A 336 -10.35 35.90 12.67
N GLU A 337 -9.81 36.05 13.89
CA GLU A 337 -10.59 36.45 15.06
C GLU A 337 -10.99 37.93 15.03
N GLU A 338 -10.20 38.81 14.40
CA GLU A 338 -10.57 40.21 14.16
C GLU A 338 -11.63 40.34 13.05
N GLU A 339 -11.51 39.58 11.96
CA GLU A 339 -12.50 39.55 10.86
C GLU A 339 -13.86 39.02 11.33
N ILE A 340 -13.89 38.02 12.23
CA ILE A 340 -15.13 37.49 12.82
C ILE A 340 -15.79 38.49 13.79
N LYS A 341 -15.00 39.35 14.46
CA LYS A 341 -15.53 40.39 15.34
C LYS A 341 -16.10 41.58 14.58
N GLU A 342 -15.52 41.93 13.43
CA GLU A 342 -16.09 42.96 12.54
C GLU A 342 -17.44 42.50 11.97
N ILE A 343 -17.54 41.25 11.48
CA ILE A 343 -18.77 40.70 10.88
C ILE A 343 -19.90 40.49 11.91
N THR A 344 -19.60 40.35 13.20
CA THR A 344 -20.61 40.21 14.26
C THR A 344 -21.01 41.52 14.94
N SER A 345 -20.46 42.65 14.47
CA SER A 345 -20.72 44.00 15.00
C SER A 345 -21.52 44.91 14.05
N GLU A 346 -21.86 44.43 12.85
CA GLU A 346 -22.89 44.97 11.95
C GLU A 346 -24.19 44.18 12.08
#